data_AF-A0A944TS48-F1
#
_entry.id   AF-A0A944TS48-F1
#
_cell.length_a   1.000
_cell.length_b   1.000
_cell.length_c   1.000
_cell.angle_alpha   90.00
_cell.angle_beta   90.00
_cell.angle_gamma   90.00
#
_symmetry.space_group_name_H-M   'P 1'
#
loop_
_entity.id
_entity.type
_entity.pdbx_description
1 polymer ?
#
loop_
_entity_poly.entity_id
_entity_poly.type
_entity_poly.pdbx_seq_one_letter_code
_entity_poly.pdbx_strand_id
1 'polypeptide(L)'
;MDSSLYTNLGKRVREPVPGLKEVQTLKELNKNHHNNWDEVSVSEISRVFCNDLRALLEHGEISLIIHDLFIIESQLHHLHEAYPDKTAELPHLEDLYRGLSPVLLRSLWEHSELPEGESDVIRGWIEALRISIEEEIYLWQEKFEA
;
A
#
# COMPACT_ATOMS: atom_id res chain seq x y z
N MET A 1 -10.65 24.42 7.08
CA MET A 1 -11.90 23.73 6.66
C MET A 1 -11.47 22.75 5.58
N ASP A 2 -11.12 21.51 5.94
CA ASP A 2 -10.74 20.45 4.99
C ASP A 2 -11.14 19.05 5.51
N SER A 3 -12.15 18.98 6.38
CA SER A 3 -12.58 17.69 6.93
C SER A 3 -13.32 16.84 5.88
N SER A 4 -13.87 17.43 4.81
CA SER A 4 -14.67 16.67 3.83
C SER A 4 -13.82 15.85 2.86
N LEU A 5 -12.60 16.27 2.54
CA LEU A 5 -11.71 15.54 1.62
C LEU A 5 -11.27 14.20 2.23
N TYR A 6 -10.74 14.23 3.46
CA TYR A 6 -10.36 13.03 4.21
C TYR A 6 -11.55 12.08 4.46
N THR A 7 -12.74 12.64 4.72
CA THR A 7 -13.95 11.82 4.95
C THR A 7 -14.41 11.09 3.68
N ASN A 8 -14.11 11.63 2.50
CA ASN A 8 -14.48 11.02 1.21
C ASN A 8 -13.43 10.01 0.73
N LEU A 9 -12.14 10.23 1.01
CA LEU A 9 -11.06 9.28 0.76
C LEU A 9 -11.30 7.95 1.49
N GLY A 10 -11.53 8.00 2.81
CA GLY A 10 -11.77 6.79 3.60
C GLY A 10 -13.04 6.00 3.22
N LYS A 11 -13.99 6.63 2.50
CA LYS A 11 -15.18 5.93 1.97
C LYS A 11 -14.88 5.20 0.66
N ARG A 12 -14.15 5.82 -0.27
CA ARG A 12 -13.78 5.22 -1.56
C ARG A 12 -12.79 4.05 -1.41
N VAL A 13 -11.86 4.15 -0.46
CA VAL A 13 -10.88 3.07 -0.18
C VAL A 13 -11.58 1.79 0.32
N ARG A 14 -12.70 1.92 1.04
CA ARG A 14 -13.44 0.79 1.61
C ARG A 14 -14.40 0.12 0.64
N GLU A 15 -14.66 0.70 -0.53
CA GLU A 15 -15.55 0.08 -1.50
C GLU A 15 -14.83 -1.08 -2.20
N PRO A 16 -15.41 -2.30 -2.17
CA PRO A 16 -14.84 -3.43 -2.90
C PRO A 16 -14.87 -3.12 -4.41
N VAL A 17 -13.72 -3.30 -5.07
CA VAL A 17 -13.63 -3.04 -6.53
C VAL A 17 -14.55 -4.06 -7.24
N PRO A 18 -15.53 -3.61 -8.04
CA PRO A 18 -16.46 -4.51 -8.72
C PRO A 18 -15.71 -5.49 -9.65
N GLY A 19 -16.02 -6.79 -9.55
CA GLY A 19 -15.50 -7.81 -10.46
C GLY A 19 -14.25 -8.58 -10.02
N LEU A 20 -13.84 -8.50 -8.75
CA LEU A 20 -12.88 -9.45 -8.16
C LEU A 20 -13.58 -10.79 -7.85
N LYS A 21 -13.22 -11.85 -8.57
CA LYS A 21 -13.49 -13.22 -8.17
C LYS A 21 -12.40 -13.64 -7.19
N GLU A 22 -12.77 -13.87 -5.93
CA GLU A 22 -11.88 -14.22 -4.81
C GLU A 22 -10.77 -13.18 -4.54
N VAL A 23 -10.34 -13.06 -3.27
CA VAL A 23 -9.31 -12.10 -2.86
C VAL A 23 -7.96 -12.63 -3.36
N GLN A 24 -7.62 -12.32 -4.60
CA GLN A 24 -6.34 -12.70 -5.18
C GLN A 24 -5.27 -11.72 -4.69
N THR A 25 -4.18 -12.25 -4.14
CA THR A 25 -2.98 -11.49 -3.70
C THR A 25 -1.91 -11.45 -4.79
N LEU A 26 -0.96 -10.51 -4.73
CA LEU A 26 0.17 -10.48 -5.67
C LEU A 26 0.99 -11.77 -5.58
N LYS A 27 1.09 -12.35 -4.38
CA LYS A 27 1.78 -13.63 -4.15
C LYS A 27 1.11 -14.78 -4.93
N GLU A 28 -0.22 -14.83 -4.92
CA GLU A 28 -0.98 -15.83 -5.67
C GLU A 28 -0.92 -15.57 -7.17
N LEU A 29 -0.98 -14.30 -7.59
CA LEU A 29 -0.81 -13.90 -8.98
C LEU A 29 0.56 -14.35 -9.50
N ASN A 30 1.64 -14.06 -8.76
CA ASN A 30 3.00 -14.52 -9.06
C ASN A 30 3.11 -16.04 -9.17
N LYS A 31 2.42 -16.78 -8.30
CA LYS A 31 2.44 -18.25 -8.30
C LYS A 31 1.69 -18.83 -9.50
N ASN A 32 0.54 -18.26 -9.85
CA ASN A 32 -0.33 -18.77 -10.91
C ASN A 32 0.20 -18.43 -12.31
N HIS A 33 0.91 -17.30 -12.45
CA HIS A 33 1.37 -16.78 -13.74
C HIS A 33 2.89 -16.80 -13.92
N HIS A 34 3.62 -17.55 -13.08
CA HIS A 34 5.09 -17.60 -13.07
C HIS A 34 5.75 -17.77 -14.46
N ASN A 35 5.06 -18.37 -15.42
CA ASN A 35 5.53 -18.60 -16.80
C ASN A 35 4.66 -17.97 -17.90
N ASN A 36 3.56 -17.29 -17.57
CA ASN A 36 2.61 -16.77 -18.58
C ASN A 36 2.03 -15.43 -18.17
N TRP A 37 2.96 -14.50 -18.07
CA TRP A 37 2.76 -13.13 -17.67
C TRP A 37 2.10 -12.30 -18.79
N ASP A 38 2.29 -12.65 -20.06
CA ASP A 38 1.67 -11.91 -21.18
C ASP A 38 0.13 -11.90 -21.15
N GLU A 39 -0.50 -12.81 -20.39
CA GLU A 39 -1.96 -12.89 -20.23
C GLU A 39 -2.52 -11.98 -19.13
N VAL A 40 -1.68 -11.43 -18.25
CA VAL A 40 -2.12 -10.58 -17.14
C VAL A 40 -1.99 -9.11 -17.52
N SER A 41 -3.10 -8.38 -17.41
CA SER A 41 -3.13 -6.94 -17.69
C SER A 41 -2.51 -6.12 -16.56
N VAL A 42 -1.89 -4.97 -16.88
CA VAL A 42 -1.40 -4.02 -15.87
C VAL A 42 -2.52 -3.59 -14.93
N SER A 43 -3.73 -3.36 -15.44
CA SER A 43 -4.91 -3.04 -14.63
C SER A 43 -5.25 -4.12 -13.61
N GLU A 44 -5.06 -5.40 -13.96
CA GLU A 44 -5.31 -6.51 -13.04
C GLU A 44 -4.25 -6.57 -11.94
N ILE A 45 -2.97 -6.37 -12.30
CA ILE A 45 -1.86 -6.28 -11.34
C ILE A 45 -2.09 -5.12 -10.36
N SER A 46 -2.43 -3.93 -10.87
CA SER A 46 -2.70 -2.75 -10.03
C SER A 46 -3.89 -2.95 -9.11
N ARG A 47 -4.94 -3.65 -9.58
CA ARG A 47 -6.10 -3.99 -8.74
C ARG A 47 -5.73 -4.95 -7.62
N VAL A 48 -4.94 -5.99 -7.92
CA VAL A 48 -4.46 -6.96 -6.93
C VAL A 48 -3.53 -6.29 -5.91
N PHE A 49 -2.62 -5.42 -6.36
CA PHE A 49 -1.78 -4.60 -5.49
C PHE A 49 -2.60 -3.73 -4.54
N CYS A 50 -3.64 -3.04 -5.03
CA CYS A 50 -4.52 -2.23 -4.18
C CYS A 50 -5.26 -3.09 -3.14
N ASN A 51 -5.63 -4.34 -3.47
CA ASN A 51 -6.23 -5.25 -2.50
C ASN A 51 -5.25 -5.66 -1.40
N ASP A 52 -4.00 -5.98 -1.78
CA ASP A 52 -2.96 -6.30 -0.80
C ASP A 52 -2.72 -5.10 0.14
N LEU A 53 -2.65 -3.88 -0.40
CA LEU A 53 -2.56 -2.66 0.41
C LEU A 53 -3.76 -2.46 1.34
N ARG A 54 -4.98 -2.74 0.87
CA ARG A 54 -6.19 -2.63 1.70
C ARG A 54 -6.17 -3.63 2.86
N ALA A 55 -5.66 -4.84 2.64
CA ALA A 55 -5.51 -5.83 3.71
C ALA A 55 -4.60 -5.31 4.83
N LEU A 56 -3.55 -4.52 4.49
CA LEU A 56 -2.69 -3.91 5.50
C LEU A 56 -3.45 -2.97 6.46
N LEU A 57 -4.48 -2.28 5.97
CA LEU A 57 -5.28 -1.35 6.77
C LEU A 57 -6.12 -2.06 7.86
N GLU A 58 -6.34 -3.37 7.71
CA GLU A 58 -7.07 -4.17 8.69
C GLU A 58 -6.22 -4.52 9.91
N HIS A 59 -4.89 -4.38 9.82
CA HIS A 59 -4.00 -4.65 10.94
C HIS A 59 -3.99 -3.52 11.97
N GLY A 60 -3.92 -3.92 13.24
CA GLY A 60 -3.71 -3.02 14.39
C GLY A 60 -2.26 -3.03 14.91
N GLU A 61 -1.41 -3.92 14.41
CA GLU A 61 -0.03 -4.09 14.86
C GLU A 61 0.95 -3.64 13.77
N ILE A 62 1.83 -2.70 14.12
CA ILE A 62 2.79 -2.12 13.17
C ILE A 62 3.76 -3.15 12.59
N SER A 63 4.17 -4.14 13.39
CA SER A 63 5.05 -5.23 12.97
C SER A 63 4.45 -6.04 11.83
N LEU A 64 3.13 -6.31 11.89
CA LEU A 64 2.41 -7.03 10.84
C LEU A 64 2.30 -6.19 9.57
N ILE A 65 1.95 -4.90 9.70
CA ILE A 65 1.87 -3.97 8.57
C ILE A 65 3.22 -3.90 7.82
N ILE A 66 4.31 -3.72 8.56
CA ILE A 66 5.66 -3.63 7.97
C ILE A 66 6.06 -4.96 7.32
N HIS A 67 5.81 -6.08 7.99
CA HIS A 67 6.12 -7.41 7.44
C HIS A 67 5.40 -7.65 6.11
N ASP A 68 4.11 -7.34 6.04
CA ASP A 68 3.32 -7.59 4.84
C ASP A 68 3.63 -6.58 3.72
N LEU A 69 4.02 -5.33 4.06
CA LEU A 69 4.62 -4.40 3.10
C LEU A 69 5.87 -4.99 2.42
N PHE A 70 6.77 -5.62 3.18
CA PHE A 70 7.96 -6.26 2.59
C PHE A 70 7.60 -7.47 1.72
N ILE A 71 6.55 -8.22 2.06
CA ILE A 71 6.05 -9.30 1.20
C ILE A 71 5.59 -8.71 -0.14
N ILE A 72 4.78 -7.66 -0.11
CA ILE A 72 4.29 -6.96 -1.30
C ILE A 72 5.46 -6.45 -2.14
N GLU A 73 6.42 -5.77 -1.51
CA GLU A 73 7.62 -5.27 -2.18
C GLU A 73 8.40 -6.37 -2.89
N SER A 74 8.61 -7.51 -2.22
CA SER A 74 9.26 -8.67 -2.83
C SER A 74 8.47 -9.22 -4.02
N GLN A 75 7.12 -9.24 -3.95
CA GLN A 75 6.30 -9.69 -5.07
C GLN A 75 6.38 -8.73 -6.26
N LEU A 76 6.37 -7.41 -6.02
CA LEU A 76 6.52 -6.39 -7.05
C LEU A 76 7.90 -6.47 -7.70
N HIS A 77 8.95 -6.72 -6.91
CA HIS A 77 10.30 -6.88 -7.44
C HIS A 77 10.39 -8.03 -8.45
N HIS A 78 9.89 -9.22 -8.11
CA HIS A 78 9.84 -10.34 -9.05
C HIS A 78 9.01 -10.02 -10.29
N LEU A 79 7.94 -9.25 -10.13
CA LEU A 79 7.07 -8.86 -11.24
C LEU A 79 7.79 -7.85 -12.17
N HIS A 80 8.55 -6.89 -11.64
CA HIS A 80 9.37 -5.99 -12.45
C HIS A 80 10.48 -6.73 -13.20
N GLU A 81 11.10 -7.75 -12.60
CA GLU A 81 12.07 -8.61 -13.29
C GLU A 81 11.43 -9.41 -14.42
N ALA A 82 10.17 -9.84 -14.25
CA ALA A 82 9.43 -10.59 -15.26
C ALA A 82 8.90 -9.71 -16.42
N TYR A 83 8.65 -8.42 -16.17
CA TYR A 83 8.14 -7.46 -17.17
C TYR A 83 8.97 -6.16 -17.24
N PRO A 84 10.25 -6.25 -17.66
CA PRO A 84 11.12 -5.08 -17.69
C PRO A 84 10.56 -3.96 -18.59
N ASP A 85 9.93 -4.31 -19.70
CA ASP A 85 9.37 -3.36 -20.68
C ASP A 85 8.15 -2.58 -20.16
N LYS A 86 7.49 -3.04 -19.09
CA LYS A 86 6.31 -2.38 -18.49
C LYS A 86 6.56 -1.82 -17.11
N THR A 87 7.80 -1.84 -16.62
CA THR A 87 8.17 -1.42 -15.26
C THR A 87 7.63 -0.04 -14.89
N ALA A 88 7.62 0.91 -15.82
CA ALA A 88 7.12 2.26 -15.58
C ALA A 88 5.59 2.34 -15.35
N GLU A 89 4.84 1.35 -15.82
CA GLU A 89 3.38 1.27 -15.68
C GLU A 89 2.95 0.44 -14.46
N LEU A 90 3.90 -0.29 -13.86
CA LEU A 90 3.64 -1.25 -12.79
C LEU A 90 3.73 -0.59 -11.41
N PRO A 91 2.96 -1.10 -10.41
CA PRO A 91 3.00 -0.59 -9.05
C PRO A 91 4.37 -0.67 -8.39
N HIS A 92 4.73 0.36 -7.61
CA HIS A 92 5.94 0.38 -6.81
C HIS A 92 5.72 1.15 -5.51
N LEU A 93 6.47 0.80 -4.46
CA LEU A 93 6.34 1.43 -3.13
C LEU A 93 7.28 2.61 -2.89
N GLU A 94 8.06 3.02 -3.90
CA GLU A 94 9.06 4.10 -3.75
C GLU A 94 8.44 5.42 -3.29
N ASP A 95 7.32 5.83 -3.90
CA ASP A 95 6.63 7.08 -3.54
C ASP A 95 6.03 7.02 -2.13
N LEU A 96 5.44 5.88 -1.75
CA LEU A 96 4.97 5.60 -0.39
C LEU A 96 6.10 5.75 0.62
N TYR A 97 7.24 5.10 0.40
CA TYR A 97 8.39 5.20 1.32
C TYR A 97 8.97 6.62 1.36
N ARG A 98 9.02 7.32 0.22
CA ARG A 98 9.50 8.71 0.16
C ARG A 98 8.61 9.65 0.97
N GLY A 99 7.29 9.46 0.93
CA GLY A 99 6.33 10.24 1.71
C GLY A 99 6.35 9.89 3.21
N LEU A 100 6.46 8.61 3.53
CA LEU A 100 6.37 8.11 4.91
C LEU A 100 7.65 8.36 5.73
N SER A 101 8.83 8.25 5.11
CA SER A 101 10.12 8.31 5.84
C SER A 101 10.30 9.59 6.67
N PRO A 102 10.05 10.80 6.14
CA PRO A 102 10.16 12.03 6.94
C PRO A 102 9.17 12.08 8.12
N VAL A 103 7.97 11.54 7.94
CA VAL A 103 6.91 11.52 8.97
C VAL A 103 7.32 10.63 10.14
N LEU A 104 7.81 9.42 9.84
CA LEU A 104 8.27 8.49 10.88
C LEU A 104 9.47 9.04 11.64
N LEU A 105 10.46 9.62 10.93
CA LEU A 105 11.63 10.24 11.56
C LEU A 105 11.26 11.41 12.46
N ARG A 106 10.34 12.27 12.00
CA ARG A 106 9.85 13.39 12.79
C ARG A 106 9.12 12.91 14.05
N SER A 107 8.25 11.92 13.91
CA SER A 107 7.52 11.33 15.04
C SER A 107 8.48 10.67 16.05
N LEU A 108 9.56 10.03 15.59
CA LEU A 108 10.60 9.49 16.45
C LEU A 108 11.33 10.60 17.24
N TRP A 109 11.70 11.68 16.54
CA TRP A 109 12.42 12.79 17.15
C TRP A 109 11.55 13.53 18.17
N GLU A 110 10.32 13.87 17.81
CA GLU A 110 9.35 14.50 18.73
C GLU A 110 9.12 13.66 19.98
N HIS A 111 9.15 12.33 19.86
CA HIS A 111 9.07 11.46 21.02
C HIS A 111 10.29 11.47 21.92
N SER A 112 11.49 11.51 21.34
CA SER A 112 12.73 11.53 22.13
C SER A 112 12.85 12.73 23.06
N GLU A 113 12.09 13.80 22.79
CA GLU A 113 12.03 15.02 23.59
C GLU A 113 10.92 15.00 24.67
N LEU A 114 10.06 13.97 24.70
CA LEU A 114 8.97 13.83 25.66
C LEU A 114 9.42 13.12 26.95
N PRO A 115 8.88 13.50 28.13
CA PRO A 115 9.11 12.78 29.38
C PRO A 115 8.70 11.30 29.29
N GLU A 116 9.44 10.41 29.97
CA GLU A 116 9.12 8.98 30.02
C GLU A 116 7.67 8.74 30.48
N GLY A 117 6.91 7.98 29.69
CA GLY A 117 5.53 7.57 30.00
C GLY A 117 4.42 8.37 29.33
N GLU A 118 4.73 9.44 28.57
CA GLU A 118 3.71 10.31 27.94
C GLU A 118 3.42 10.02 26.45
N SER A 119 4.00 8.99 25.83
CA SER A 119 3.91 8.85 24.37
C SER A 119 3.67 7.42 23.86
N ASP A 120 2.78 7.34 22.89
CA ASP A 120 2.44 6.18 22.08
C ASP A 120 2.85 6.46 20.61
N VAL A 121 4.17 6.55 20.36
CA VAL A 121 4.75 6.74 19.02
C VAL A 121 4.23 5.71 18.03
N ILE A 122 4.08 4.48 18.49
CA ILE A 122 3.63 3.36 17.67
C ILE A 122 2.26 3.65 17.10
N ARG A 123 1.33 4.21 17.89
CA ARG A 123 0.02 4.64 17.37
C ARG A 123 0.14 5.73 16.32
N GLY A 124 1.01 6.72 16.53
CA GLY A 124 1.28 7.77 15.54
C GLY A 124 1.84 7.21 14.22
N TRP A 125 2.75 6.24 14.31
CA TRP A 125 3.30 5.54 13.14
C TRP A 125 2.27 4.69 12.42
N ILE A 126 1.41 3.96 13.16
CA ILE A 126 0.31 3.19 12.56
C ILE A 126 -0.64 4.12 11.80
N GLU A 127 -0.98 5.27 12.38
CA GLU A 127 -1.85 6.23 11.70
C GLU A 127 -1.19 6.83 10.45
N ALA A 128 0.09 7.22 10.54
CA ALA A 128 0.85 7.70 9.39
C ALA A 128 0.92 6.63 8.27
N LEU A 129 1.19 5.38 8.63
CA LEU A 129 1.17 4.23 7.71
C LEU A 129 -0.19 4.08 7.04
N ARG A 130 -1.29 4.14 7.80
CA ARG A 130 -2.65 4.04 7.27
C ARG A 130 -2.94 5.12 6.25
N ILE A 131 -2.64 6.38 6.59
CA ILE A 131 -2.85 7.51 5.68
C ILE A 131 -2.05 7.32 4.41
N SER A 132 -0.75 7.00 4.51
CA SER A 132 0.10 6.78 3.34
C SER A 132 -0.36 5.61 2.47
N ILE A 133 -0.84 4.52 3.08
CA ILE A 133 -1.40 3.38 2.34
C ILE A 133 -2.72 3.77 1.65
N GLU A 134 -3.60 4.52 2.32
CA GLU A 134 -4.85 5.02 1.73
C GLU A 134 -4.60 5.94 0.53
N GLU A 135 -3.62 6.84 0.65
CA GLU A 135 -3.18 7.73 -0.43
C GLU A 135 -2.59 6.92 -1.61
N GLU A 136 -1.74 5.93 -1.34
CA GLU A 136 -1.15 5.08 -2.38
C GLU A 136 -2.23 4.29 -3.12
N ILE A 137 -3.20 3.70 -2.41
CA ILE A 137 -4.35 3.04 -3.03
C ILE A 137 -5.07 4.03 -3.95
N TYR A 138 -5.39 5.22 -3.45
CA TYR A 138 -6.10 6.23 -4.23
C TYR A 138 -5.36 6.59 -5.52
N LEU A 139 -4.05 6.82 -5.45
CA LEU A 139 -3.22 7.15 -6.61
C LEU A 139 -3.23 6.05 -7.67
N TRP A 140 -3.13 4.78 -7.26
CA TRP A 140 -3.18 3.67 -8.21
C TRP A 140 -4.57 3.43 -8.76
N GLN A 141 -5.62 3.69 -8.00
CA GLN A 141 -7.00 3.63 -8.48
C GLN A 141 -7.30 4.65 -9.56
N GLU A 142 -6.88 5.90 -9.39
CA GLU A 142 -7.05 6.93 -10.40
C GLU A 142 -6.33 6.58 -11.72
N LYS A 143 -5.17 5.91 -11.66
CA LYS A 143 -4.41 5.54 -12.87
C LYS A 143 -5.11 4.51 -13.76
N PHE A 144 -6.02 3.69 -13.23
CA PHE A 144 -6.73 2.68 -14.04
C PHE A 144 -8.21 2.99 -14.32
N GLU A 145 -8.81 3.95 -13.60
CA GLU A 145 -10.17 4.43 -13.87
C GLU A 145 -10.21 5.59 -14.89
N ALA A 146 -9.05 6.18 -15.23
CA ALA A 146 -8.88 7.22 -16.24
C ALA A 146 -8.67 6.66 -17.66
#